data_AF-A0A6L9QWX8-F1
#
_entry.id   AF-A0A6L9QWX8-F1
#
_cell.length_a   1.000
_cell.length_b   1.000
_cell.length_c   1.000
_cell.angle_alpha   90.00
_cell.angle_beta   90.00
_cell.angle_gamma   90.00
#
_symmetry.space_group_name_H-M   'P 1'
#
loop_
_entity.id
_entity.type
_entity.pdbx_description
1 polymer ?
#
loop_
_entity_poly.entity_id
_entity_poly.type
_entity_poly.pdbx_seq_one_letter_code
_entity_poly.pdbx_strand_id
1 'polypeptide(L)' 'AMRAAPPAHAGLAGGFNNTARQAGTALGVAVYGAVAGQALRPAFVSGLHVLAWVSAGLWLVALALTRIVPSR' A
#
# COMPACT_ATOMS: atom_id res chain seq x y z
N ALA A 1 -7.00 11.40 8.87
CA ALA A 1 -6.71 12.04 7.56
C ALA A 1 -7.98 12.56 6.88
N MET A 2 -8.86 11.73 6.29
CA MET A 2 -10.02 12.23 5.53
C MET A 2 -10.97 13.12 6.35
N ARG A 3 -11.17 12.79 7.64
CA ARG A 3 -11.99 13.60 8.56
C ARG A 3 -11.36 14.95 8.96
N ALA A 4 -10.08 15.15 8.69
CA ALA A 4 -9.38 16.40 8.97
C ALA A 4 -9.52 17.41 7.82
N ALA A 5 -10.08 17.01 6.67
CA ALA A 5 -10.35 17.93 5.58
C ALA A 5 -11.51 18.88 5.93
N PRO A 6 -11.45 20.17 5.53
CA PRO A 6 -12.59 21.07 5.67
C PRO A 6 -13.84 20.49 4.98
N PRO A 7 -15.07 20.76 5.48
CA PRO A 7 -16.30 20.18 4.92
C PRO A 7 -16.44 20.36 3.41
N ALA A 8 -16.05 21.52 2.88
CA ALA A 8 -16.07 21.83 1.44
C ALA A 8 -15.20 20.90 0.59
N HIS A 9 -14.22 20.21 1.18
CA HIS A 9 -13.27 19.33 0.49
C HIS A 9 -13.42 17.85 0.88
N ALA A 10 -14.46 17.49 1.64
CA ALA A 10 -14.64 16.11 2.12
C ALA A 10 -14.74 15.09 0.96
N GLY A 11 -15.43 15.45 -0.13
CA GLY A 11 -15.52 14.64 -1.34
C GLY A 11 -14.18 14.44 -2.03
N LEU A 12 -13.35 15.49 -2.11
CA LEU A 12 -11.99 15.41 -2.69
C LEU A 12 -11.07 14.53 -1.83
N ALA A 13 -11.12 14.66 -0.51
CA ALA A 13 -10.34 13.82 0.40
C ALA A 13 -10.73 12.33 0.27
N GLY A 14 -12.04 12.05 0.18
CA GLY A 14 -12.57 10.70 -0.07
C GLY A 14 -12.13 10.13 -1.43
N GLY A 15 -12.28 10.93 -2.49
CA GLY A 15 -11.86 10.57 -3.84
C GLY A 15 -10.37 10.28 -3.92
N PHE A 16 -9.53 11.15 -3.35
CA PHE A 16 -8.07 10.95 -3.30
C PHE A 16 -7.70 9.65 -2.60
N ASN A 17 -8.31 9.36 -1.44
CA ASN A 17 -8.06 8.13 -0.71
C ASN A 17 -8.48 6.88 -1.51
N ASN A 18 -9.61 6.94 -2.22
CA ASN A 18 -10.04 5.82 -3.06
C ASN A 18 -9.09 5.60 -4.25
N THR A 19 -8.67 6.67 -4.93
CA THR A 19 -7.69 6.59 -6.02
C THR A 19 -6.34 6.07 -5.53
N ALA A 20 -5.87 6.53 -4.37
CA ALA A 20 -4.64 6.04 -3.76
C ALA A 20 -4.71 4.52 -3.47
N ARG A 21 -5.84 4.03 -2.96
CA ARG A 21 -6.06 2.58 -2.78
C ARG A 21 -6.05 1.82 -4.10
N GLN A 22 -6.73 2.33 -5.13
CA GLN A 22 -6.77 1.69 -6.44
C GLN A 22 -5.37 1.63 -7.08
N ALA A 23 -4.64 2.74 -7.06
CA ALA A 23 -3.27 2.80 -7.57
C ALA A 23 -2.34 1.87 -6.77
N GLY A 24 -2.44 1.88 -5.44
CA GLY A 24 -1.67 0.98 -4.57
C GLY A 24 -1.93 -0.50 -4.87
N THR A 25 -3.19 -0.89 -5.08
CA THR A 25 -3.55 -2.26 -5.47
C THR A 25 -2.97 -2.63 -6.83
N ALA A 26 -3.12 -1.77 -7.85
CA ALA A 26 -2.59 -2.03 -9.19
C ALA A 26 -1.05 -2.19 -9.18
N LEU A 27 -0.35 -1.31 -8.45
CA LEU A 27 1.09 -1.41 -8.24
C LEU A 27 1.46 -2.69 -7.49
N GLY A 28 0.73 -3.03 -6.43
CA GLY A 28 0.94 -4.27 -5.67
C GLY A 28 0.85 -5.50 -6.56
N VAL A 29 -0.19 -5.60 -7.40
CA VAL A 29 -0.35 -6.70 -8.36
C VAL A 29 0.81 -6.75 -9.35
N ALA A 30 1.22 -5.61 -9.91
CA ALA A 30 2.33 -5.54 -10.87
C ALA A 30 3.66 -5.98 -10.23
N VAL A 31 3.96 -5.50 -9.02
CA VAL A 31 5.18 -5.86 -8.27
C VAL A 31 5.16 -7.34 -7.88
N TYR A 32 4.03 -7.86 -7.39
CA TYR A 32 3.91 -9.28 -7.06
C TYR A 32 4.12 -10.17 -8.29
N GLY A 33 3.49 -9.82 -9.42
CA GLY A 33 3.68 -10.54 -10.68
C GLY A 33 5.13 -10.51 -11.17
N ALA A 34 5.79 -9.34 -11.09
CA ALA A 34 7.17 -9.17 -11.53
C ALA A 34 8.18 -9.91 -10.64
N VAL A 35 8.00 -9.90 -9.31
CA VAL A 35 8.96 -10.47 -8.36
C VAL A 35 8.73 -11.96 -8.13
N ALA A 36 7.48 -12.41 -7.96
CA ALA A 36 7.18 -13.82 -7.75
C ALA A 36 7.34 -14.62 -9.06
N GLY A 37 6.97 -14.04 -10.20
CA GLY A 37 7.04 -14.70 -11.49
C GLY A 37 6.11 -15.92 -11.59
N GLN A 38 6.48 -16.90 -12.42
CA GLN A 38 5.68 -18.10 -12.66
C GLN A 38 5.73 -19.07 -11.48
N ALA A 39 4.57 -19.51 -11.00
CA ALA A 39 4.44 -20.39 -9.83
C ALA A 39 5.20 -21.73 -9.92
N LEU A 40 5.41 -22.26 -11.13
CA LEU A 40 6.10 -23.53 -11.37
C LEU A 40 7.64 -23.40 -11.33
N ARG A 41 8.18 -22.18 -11.23
CA ARG A 41 9.63 -21.98 -11.13
C ARG A 41 10.10 -22.15 -9.68
N PRO A 42 11.25 -22.81 -9.43
CA PRO A 42 11.79 -22.96 -8.07
C PRO A 42 11.97 -21.64 -7.30
N ALA A 43 12.21 -20.54 -8.01
CA ALA A 43 12.40 -19.21 -7.43
C ALA A 43 11.10 -18.56 -6.89
N PHE A 44 9.91 -19.08 -7.23
CA PHE A 44 8.63 -18.47 -6.87
C PHE A 44 8.47 -18.29 -5.36
N VAL A 45 8.76 -19.33 -4.58
CA VAL A 45 8.63 -19.30 -3.11
C VAL A 45 9.60 -18.30 -2.50
N SER A 46 10.84 -18.22 -3.00
CA SER A 46 11.81 -17.23 -2.55
C SER A 46 11.33 -15.80 -2.86
N GLY A 47 10.77 -15.57 -4.05
CA GLY A 47 10.16 -14.30 -4.41
C GLY A 47 8.99 -13.91 -3.49
N LEU A 48 8.14 -14.87 -3.12
CA LEU A 48 7.07 -14.64 -2.14
C LEU A 48 7.60 -14.28 -0.75
N HIS A 49 8.68 -14.91 -0.27
CA HIS A 49 9.29 -14.52 1.01
C HIS A 49 9.84 -13.09 0.97
N VAL A 50 10.47 -12.68 -0.14
CA VAL A 50 10.91 -11.29 -0.32
C VAL A 50 9.71 -10.34 -0.27
N LEU A 51 8.64 -10.62 -1.00
CA LEU A 51 7.43 -9.81 -1.02
C LEU A 51 6.74 -9.74 0.35
N ALA A 52 6.78 -10.82 1.14
CA ALA A 52 6.27 -10.85 2.50
C ALA A 52 7.03 -9.87 3.41
N TRP A 53 8.36 -9.89 3.36
CA TRP A 53 9.19 -8.94 4.13
C TRP A 53 9.01 -7.50 3.69
N VAL A 54 8.96 -7.25 2.37
CA VAL A 54 8.67 -5.90 1.84
C VAL A 54 7.31 -5.41 2.32
N SER A 55 6.28 -6.25 2.26
CA SER A 55 4.93 -5.91 2.74
C SER A 55 4.90 -5.62 4.23
N ALA A 56 5.58 -6.43 5.04
CA ALA A 56 5.73 -6.17 6.47
C ALA A 56 6.43 -4.83 6.72
N GLY A 57 7.49 -4.51 5.98
CA GLY A 57 8.17 -3.23 6.03
C GLY A 57 7.25 -2.05 5.69
N LEU A 58 6.44 -2.17 4.63
CA LEU A 58 5.46 -1.14 4.25
C LEU A 58 4.41 -0.91 5.36
N TRP A 59 3.95 -1.97 6.02
CA TRP A 59 3.06 -1.85 7.18
C TRP A 59 3.72 -1.17 8.38
N LEU A 60 4.99 -1.47 8.65
CA LEU A 60 5.75 -0.79 9.71
C LEU A 60 5.94 0.70 9.39
N VAL A 61 6.21 1.05 8.13
CA VAL A 61 6.27 2.46 7.69
C VAL A 61 4.90 3.14 7.87
N ALA A 62 3.80 2.50 7.47
CA ALA A 62 2.46 3.05 7.66
C ALA A 62 2.12 3.26 9.16
N LEU A 63 2.55 2.33 10.01
CA LEU A 63 2.41 2.44 11.46
C LEU A 63 3.22 3.62 12.01
N ALA A 64 4.47 3.77 11.58
CA ALA A 64 5.32 4.90 11.98
C ALA A 64 4.72 6.23 11.53
N LEU A 65 4.24 6.32 10.30
CA LEU A 65 3.55 7.52 9.78
C LEU A 65 2.31 7.87 10.60
N THR A 66 1.56 6.88 11.07
CA THR A 66 0.40 7.12 11.95
C THR A 66 0.79 7.79 13.27
N ARG A 67 2.02 7.56 13.76
CA ARG A 67 2.52 8.23 14.98
C ARG A 67 3.08 9.62 14.71
N ILE A 68 3.65 9.86 13.53
CA ILE A 68 4.31 11.12 13.17
C ILE A 68 3.30 12.14 12.65
N VAL A 69 2.29 11.71 11.90
CA VAL A 69 1.26 12.59 11.34
C VAL A 69 0.30 13.01 12.46
N PRO A 70 0.25 14.30 12.84
CA PRO A 70 -0.61 14.75 13.92
C PRO A 70 -2.08 14.50 13.58
N SER A 71 -2.79 13.80 14.47
CA SER A 71 -4.25 13.76 14.45
C SER A 71 -4.77 15.08 15.02
N ARG A 72 -5.13 16.02 14.15
CA ARG A 72 -5.97 17.16 14.52
C ARG A 72 -7.42 16.71 14.69
#